data_AF-A0A2A4TBV5-F1
#
_entry.id   AF-A0A2A4TBV5-F1
#
_cell.length_a   1.000
_cell.length_b   1.000
_cell.length_c   1.000
_cell.angle_alpha   90.00
_cell.angle_beta   90.00
_cell.angle_gamma   90.00
#
_symmetry.space_group_name_H-M   'P 1'
#
loop_
_entity.id
_entity.type
_entity.pdbx_description
1 polymer ?
#
loop_
_entity_poly.entity_id
_entity_poly.type
_entity_poly.pdbx_seq_one_letter_code
_entity_poly.pdbx_strand_id
1 'polypeptide(L)'
;MVREVIVYIPGILEITSQISNRFRKAFAKYFPETDFVVEECFYFPWQKNKMLRFADAILKEYDHEGREVILFGFSMGGVIATAIAPRFKKAKVRVITLMSPHTFLWGLFSKMLGSNLKDDEGISIISFRARFDWVVWWGARHPYAEHHEAISCDHLLGPLFSDKPAEKIAEVSK
;
A
#
# COMPACT_ATOMS: atom_id res chain seq x y z
N MET A 1 -15.91 -15.98 12.71
CA MET A 1 -14.95 -14.97 13.16
C MET A 1 -14.27 -14.44 11.91
N VAL A 2 -14.48 -13.16 11.59
CA VAL A 2 -13.80 -12.52 10.45
C VAL A 2 -12.34 -12.35 10.86
N ARG A 3 -11.40 -12.87 10.06
CA ARG A 3 -9.97 -12.63 10.28
C ARG A 3 -9.56 -11.45 9.41
N GLU A 4 -9.10 -10.37 10.04
CA GLU A 4 -8.48 -9.25 9.35
C GLU A 4 -7.01 -9.58 9.08
N VAL A 5 -6.50 -9.22 7.90
CA VAL A 5 -5.08 -9.33 7.55
C VAL A 5 -4.59 -8.04 6.91
N ILE A 6 -3.42 -7.57 7.33
CA ILE A 6 -2.67 -6.50 6.68
C ILE A 6 -1.62 -7.11 5.79
N VAL A 7 -1.77 -6.90 4.49
CA VAL A 7 -0.80 -7.33 3.47
C VAL A 7 0.07 -6.13 3.11
N TYR A 8 1.30 -6.13 3.61
CA TYR A 8 2.29 -5.12 3.25
C TYR A 8 2.95 -5.45 1.92
N ILE A 9 2.89 -4.50 0.97
CA ILE A 9 3.48 -4.59 -0.36
C ILE A 9 4.62 -3.56 -0.43
N PRO A 10 5.89 -3.99 -0.41
CA PRO A 10 7.04 -3.11 -0.42
C PRO A 10 7.24 -2.42 -1.79
N GLY A 11 8.20 -1.50 -1.84
CA GLY A 11 8.61 -0.82 -3.07
C GLY A 11 9.59 -1.66 -3.90
N ILE A 12 10.19 -1.05 -4.92
CA ILE A 12 11.06 -1.74 -5.90
C ILE A 12 12.41 -2.19 -5.34
N LEU A 13 12.84 -1.65 -4.20
CA LEU A 13 14.14 -1.96 -3.61
C LEU A 13 13.96 -2.96 -2.47
N GLU A 14 14.84 -3.93 -2.38
CA GLU A 14 14.86 -4.93 -1.30
C GLU A 14 14.93 -4.29 0.09
N ILE A 15 15.64 -3.15 0.23
CA ILE A 15 15.70 -2.41 1.50
C ILE A 15 14.32 -1.95 2.00
N THR A 16 13.32 -1.83 1.12
CA THR A 16 11.96 -1.42 1.51
C THR A 16 11.19 -2.51 2.24
N SER A 17 11.63 -3.76 2.14
CA SER A 17 11.16 -4.85 3.00
C SER A 17 11.61 -4.69 4.46
N GLN A 18 12.77 -4.10 4.70
CA GLN A 18 13.28 -3.89 6.07
C GLN A 18 12.41 -2.90 6.86
N ILE A 19 11.73 -2.00 6.15
CA ILE A 19 10.78 -1.03 6.72
C ILE A 19 9.59 -1.77 7.38
N SER A 20 9.22 -2.95 6.87
CA SER A 20 8.06 -3.72 7.33
C SER A 20 8.09 -4.04 8.83
N ASN A 21 9.27 -4.22 9.44
CA ASN A 21 9.39 -4.50 10.86
C ASN A 21 8.86 -3.37 11.74
N ARG A 22 9.03 -2.11 11.32
CA ARG A 22 8.50 -0.96 12.06
C ARG A 22 6.99 -0.87 11.92
N PHE A 23 6.49 -1.08 10.71
CA PHE A 23 5.05 -1.14 10.47
C PHE A 23 4.40 -2.27 11.25
N ARG A 24 4.94 -3.49 11.18
CA ARG A 24 4.46 -4.64 11.97
C ARG A 24 4.33 -4.29 13.45
N LYS A 25 5.36 -3.68 14.05
CA LYS A 25 5.34 -3.24 15.46
C LYS A 25 4.28 -2.18 15.73
N ALA A 26 4.14 -1.18 14.86
CA ALA A 26 3.15 -0.12 15.03
C ALA A 26 1.72 -0.65 14.85
N PHE A 27 1.45 -1.37 13.76
CA PHE A 27 0.14 -1.94 13.47
C PHE A 27 -0.30 -2.93 14.55
N ALA A 28 0.60 -3.73 15.13
CA ALA A 28 0.25 -4.61 16.25
C ALA A 28 -0.30 -3.87 17.50
N LYS A 29 0.02 -2.57 17.67
CA LYS A 29 -0.54 -1.74 18.76
C LYS A 29 -1.99 -1.31 18.49
N TYR A 30 -2.35 -1.08 17.23
CA TYR A 30 -3.65 -0.52 16.83
C TYR A 30 -4.62 -1.57 16.27
N PHE A 31 -4.08 -2.69 15.78
CA PHE A 31 -4.78 -3.84 15.18
C PHE A 31 -4.27 -5.15 15.83
N PRO A 32 -4.49 -5.36 17.14
CA PRO A 32 -3.87 -6.45 17.89
C PRO A 32 -4.34 -7.86 17.47
N GLU A 33 -5.49 -7.96 16.81
CA GLU A 33 -6.07 -9.23 16.34
C GLU A 33 -5.83 -9.48 14.84
N THR A 34 -5.04 -8.61 14.20
CA THR A 34 -4.85 -8.59 12.74
C THR A 34 -3.48 -9.15 12.39
N ASP A 35 -3.47 -10.14 11.50
CA ASP A 35 -2.22 -10.71 11.00
C ASP A 35 -1.50 -9.69 10.10
N PHE A 36 -0.21 -9.46 10.31
CA PHE A 36 0.61 -8.62 9.43
C PHE A 36 1.50 -9.52 8.56
N VAL A 37 1.30 -9.51 7.26
CA VAL A 37 2.07 -10.30 6.30
C VAL A 37 2.83 -9.38 5.35
N VAL A 38 3.97 -9.86 4.87
CA VAL A 38 4.82 -9.12 3.94
C VAL A 38 4.89 -9.94 2.66
N GLU A 39 4.40 -9.37 1.57
CA GLU A 39 4.43 -10.00 0.26
C GLU A 39 5.56 -9.39 -0.55
N GLU A 40 6.54 -10.20 -0.96
CA GLU A 40 7.76 -9.70 -1.57
C GLU A 40 7.90 -10.18 -3.01
N CYS A 41 8.27 -9.25 -3.88
CA CYS A 41 8.70 -9.58 -5.23
C CYS A 41 9.67 -8.51 -5.71
N PHE A 42 10.85 -8.92 -6.16
CA PHE A 42 11.78 -7.98 -6.80
C PHE A 42 11.31 -7.67 -8.22
N TYR A 43 10.99 -6.42 -8.52
CA TYR A 43 10.60 -5.99 -9.87
C TYR A 43 11.10 -4.58 -10.18
N PHE A 44 11.31 -4.32 -11.46
CA PHE A 44 11.54 -2.97 -11.98
C PHE A 44 10.25 -2.35 -12.53
N PRO A 45 10.12 -1.02 -12.57
CA PRO A 45 8.90 -0.34 -13.03
C PRO A 45 8.48 -0.66 -14.48
N TRP A 46 9.40 -1.08 -15.35
CA TRP A 46 9.07 -1.48 -16.73
C TRP A 46 8.61 -2.94 -16.85
N GLN A 47 8.71 -3.74 -15.79
CA GLN A 47 8.37 -5.17 -15.82
C GLN A 47 6.88 -5.42 -15.54
N LYS A 48 6.00 -4.81 -16.34
CA LYS A 48 4.52 -4.88 -16.20
C LYS A 48 4.01 -6.29 -15.90
N ASN A 49 4.39 -7.27 -16.73
CA ASN A 49 3.92 -8.65 -16.58
C ASN A 49 4.37 -9.30 -15.27
N LYS A 50 5.54 -8.92 -14.74
CA LYS A 50 6.03 -9.43 -13.45
C LYS A 50 5.21 -8.85 -12.30
N MET A 51 4.95 -7.54 -12.33
CA MET A 51 4.09 -6.88 -11.34
C MET A 51 2.66 -7.42 -11.36
N LEU A 52 2.09 -7.67 -12.55
CA LEU A 52 0.76 -8.28 -12.67
C LEU A 52 0.71 -9.71 -12.11
N ARG A 53 1.69 -10.55 -12.40
CA ARG A 53 1.75 -11.90 -11.80
C ARG A 53 1.88 -11.87 -10.28
N PHE A 54 2.65 -10.92 -9.76
CA PHE A 54 2.77 -10.73 -8.31
C PHE A 54 1.44 -10.28 -7.70
N ALA A 55 0.78 -9.31 -8.31
CA ALA A 55 -0.58 -8.90 -8.00
C ALA A 55 -1.58 -10.07 -7.98
N ASP A 56 -1.53 -10.94 -8.99
CA ASP A 56 -2.40 -12.11 -9.10
C ASP A 56 -2.14 -13.14 -8.00
N ALA A 57 -0.89 -13.30 -7.57
CA ALA A 57 -0.52 -14.18 -6.46
C ALA A 57 -1.13 -13.69 -5.14
N ILE A 58 -1.04 -12.39 -4.85
CA ILE A 58 -1.68 -11.77 -3.68
C ILE A 58 -3.20 -11.99 -3.73
N LEU A 59 -3.84 -11.70 -4.87
CA LEU A 59 -5.29 -11.90 -5.01
C LEU A 59 -5.69 -13.36 -4.72
N LYS A 60 -4.94 -14.32 -5.27
CA LYS A 60 -5.20 -15.76 -5.08
C LYS A 60 -5.09 -16.20 -3.62
N GLU A 61 -4.16 -15.63 -2.86
CA GLU A 61 -3.88 -16.00 -1.46
C GLU A 61 -4.81 -15.33 -0.45
N TYR A 62 -5.36 -14.16 -0.79
CA TYR A 62 -6.09 -13.34 0.18
C TYR A 62 -7.58 -13.14 -0.13
N ASP A 63 -8.05 -13.41 -1.35
CA ASP A 63 -9.47 -13.25 -1.73
C ASP A 63 -10.34 -14.44 -1.28
N HIS A 64 -10.63 -14.49 0.02
CA HIS A 64 -11.45 -15.53 0.65
C HIS A 64 -12.72 -14.94 1.29
N GLU A 65 -13.79 -15.72 1.29
CA GLU A 65 -15.06 -15.33 1.93
C GLU A 65 -14.88 -15.12 3.44
N GLY A 66 -15.51 -14.07 3.96
CA GLY A 66 -15.47 -13.74 5.40
C GLY A 66 -14.11 -13.24 5.89
N ARG A 67 -13.21 -12.84 4.98
CA ARG A 67 -11.93 -12.18 5.30
C ARG A 67 -12.02 -10.66 5.07
N GLU A 68 -11.36 -9.91 5.92
CA GLU A 68 -11.10 -8.48 5.70
C GLU A 68 -9.61 -8.31 5.39
N VAL A 69 -9.30 -7.55 4.33
CA VAL A 69 -7.93 -7.36 3.84
C VAL A 69 -7.60 -5.88 3.79
N ILE A 70 -6.51 -5.50 4.46
CA ILE A 70 -5.88 -4.20 4.33
C ILE A 70 -4.69 -4.35 3.40
N LEU A 71 -4.78 -3.80 2.20
CA LEU A 71 -3.63 -3.72 1.30
C LEU A 71 -2.82 -2.48 1.66
N PHE A 72 -1.65 -2.67 2.27
CA PHE A 72 -0.77 -1.58 2.66
C PHE A 72 0.45 -1.51 1.74
N GLY A 73 0.44 -0.58 0.78
CA GLY A 73 1.51 -0.46 -0.20
C GLY A 73 2.44 0.73 0.04
N PHE A 74 3.74 0.49 -0.07
CA PHE A 74 4.79 1.52 -0.02
C PHE A 74 5.34 1.80 -1.42
N SER A 75 5.49 3.06 -1.80
CA SER A 75 6.04 3.45 -3.11
C SER A 75 5.30 2.73 -4.25
N MET A 76 5.99 2.05 -5.16
CA MET A 76 5.36 1.23 -6.21
C MET A 76 4.42 0.14 -5.68
N GLY A 77 4.64 -0.39 -4.48
CA GLY A 77 3.74 -1.35 -3.85
C GLY A 77 2.33 -0.78 -3.61
N GLY A 78 2.20 0.53 -3.40
CA GLY A 78 0.88 1.18 -3.32
C GLY A 78 0.17 1.24 -4.67
N VAL A 79 0.91 1.41 -5.77
CA VAL A 79 0.31 1.34 -7.12
C VAL A 79 -0.22 -0.07 -7.39
N ILE A 80 0.52 -1.11 -6.98
CA ILE A 80 0.06 -2.50 -7.05
C ILE A 80 -1.17 -2.71 -6.18
N ALA A 81 -1.14 -2.30 -4.91
CA ALA A 81 -2.27 -2.39 -3.98
C ALA A 81 -3.55 -1.79 -4.58
N THR A 82 -3.46 -0.58 -5.14
CA THR A 82 -4.59 0.09 -5.78
C THR A 82 -5.05 -0.59 -7.08
N ALA A 83 -4.13 -1.22 -7.83
CA ALA A 83 -4.49 -1.94 -9.05
C ALA A 83 -5.21 -3.27 -8.77
N ILE A 84 -4.89 -3.92 -7.65
CA ILE A 84 -5.48 -5.22 -7.30
C ILE A 84 -6.74 -5.13 -6.47
N ALA A 85 -6.93 -4.08 -5.68
CA ALA A 85 -8.08 -3.97 -4.79
C ALA A 85 -9.45 -4.18 -5.49
N PRO A 86 -9.72 -3.58 -6.68
CA PRO A 86 -10.95 -3.83 -7.48
C PRO A 86 -11.24 -5.29 -7.83
N ARG A 87 -10.19 -6.11 -7.81
CA ARG A 87 -10.22 -7.48 -8.32
C ARG A 87 -10.60 -8.48 -7.24
N PHE A 88 -10.58 -8.08 -5.97
CA PHE A 88 -11.11 -8.88 -4.87
C PHE A 88 -12.63 -8.96 -4.98
N LYS A 89 -13.18 -10.18 -4.94
CA LYS A 89 -14.62 -10.43 -5.09
C LYS A 89 -15.24 -11.11 -3.87
N LYS A 90 -14.43 -11.64 -2.96
CA LYS A 90 -14.88 -12.43 -1.81
C LYS A 90 -14.51 -11.78 -0.48
N ALA A 91 -13.30 -11.24 -0.39
CA ALA A 91 -12.86 -10.49 0.78
C ALA A 91 -13.31 -9.03 0.70
N LYS A 92 -13.56 -8.41 1.86
CA LYS A 92 -13.76 -6.97 1.95
C LYS A 92 -12.39 -6.29 2.03
N VAL A 93 -12.17 -5.27 1.20
CA VAL A 93 -10.84 -4.66 1.01
C VAL A 93 -10.84 -3.18 1.34
N ARG A 94 -9.78 -2.72 2.00
CA ARG A 94 -9.37 -1.32 2.06
C ARG A 94 -7.90 -1.16 1.70
N VAL A 95 -7.51 0.03 1.25
CA VAL A 95 -6.16 0.31 0.78
C VAL A 95 -5.53 1.43 1.60
N ILE A 96 -4.31 1.18 2.06
CA ILE A 96 -3.42 2.19 2.63
C ILE A 96 -2.25 2.34 1.67
N THR A 97 -1.92 3.57 1.29
CA THR A 97 -0.73 3.83 0.46
C THR A 97 0.19 4.85 1.11
N LEU A 98 1.49 4.58 1.07
CA LEU A 98 2.52 5.46 1.58
C LEU A 98 3.50 5.82 0.45
N MET A 99 3.62 7.11 0.16
CA MET A 99 4.61 7.66 -0.78
C MET A 99 4.51 7.04 -2.18
N SER A 100 3.30 6.66 -2.58
CA SER A 100 3.08 5.90 -3.81
C SER A 100 2.87 6.81 -5.02
N PRO A 101 3.53 6.56 -6.17
CA PRO A 101 3.51 7.47 -7.33
C PRO A 101 2.22 7.36 -8.15
N HIS A 102 1.05 7.48 -7.51
CA HIS A 102 -0.27 7.31 -8.11
C HIS A 102 -0.57 8.33 -9.21
N THR A 103 -0.23 9.59 -8.97
CA THR A 103 -0.48 10.69 -9.91
C THR A 103 0.79 11.18 -10.60
N PHE A 104 1.94 10.58 -10.28
CA PHE A 104 3.22 10.91 -10.91
C PHE A 104 3.18 10.62 -12.41
N LEU A 105 3.79 11.51 -13.22
CA LEU A 105 3.78 11.45 -14.69
C LEU A 105 2.38 11.21 -15.27
N TRP A 106 1.38 11.97 -14.80
CA TRP A 106 -0.02 11.84 -15.19
C TRP A 106 -0.61 10.45 -14.95
N GLY A 107 -0.17 9.78 -13.88
CA GLY A 107 -0.60 8.45 -13.48
C GLY A 107 -0.08 7.33 -14.37
N LEU A 108 1.12 7.48 -14.94
CA LEU A 108 1.73 6.50 -15.86
C LEU A 108 1.73 5.08 -15.26
N PHE A 109 2.17 4.93 -14.02
CA PHE A 109 2.28 3.61 -13.37
C PHE A 109 0.91 3.01 -13.04
N SER A 110 -0.02 3.83 -12.55
CA SER A 110 -1.41 3.46 -12.33
C SER A 110 -2.09 2.97 -13.61
N LYS A 111 -1.94 3.72 -14.71
CA LYS A 111 -2.45 3.33 -16.05
C LYS A 111 -1.80 2.06 -16.56
N MET A 112 -0.50 1.90 -16.36
CA MET A 112 0.24 0.71 -16.80
C MET A 112 -0.30 -0.57 -16.15
N LEU A 113 -0.65 -0.53 -14.86
CA LEU A 113 -1.23 -1.65 -14.12
C LEU A 113 -2.76 -1.73 -14.21
N GLY A 114 -3.40 -0.79 -14.93
CA GLY A 114 -4.85 -0.79 -15.11
C GLY A 114 -5.64 -0.39 -13.87
N SER A 115 -5.05 0.37 -12.94
CA SER A 115 -5.77 0.87 -11.77
C SER A 115 -6.76 1.98 -12.21
N ASN A 116 -7.99 1.60 -12.53
CA ASN A 116 -9.11 2.52 -12.72
C ASN A 116 -10.06 2.41 -11.53
N LEU A 117 -9.63 2.88 -10.36
CA LEU A 117 -10.46 2.92 -9.14
C LEU A 117 -11.59 3.98 -9.20
N LYS A 118 -11.85 4.58 -10.37
CA LYS A 118 -12.92 5.56 -10.54
C LYS A 118 -14.32 4.94 -10.39
N ASP A 119 -14.40 3.60 -10.49
CA ASP A 119 -15.67 2.88 -10.66
C ASP A 119 -15.98 1.88 -9.53
N ASP A 120 -15.19 1.83 -8.45
CA ASP A 120 -15.44 0.91 -7.31
C ASP A 120 -15.80 1.70 -6.03
N GLU A 121 -17.08 2.04 -5.89
CA GLU A 121 -17.66 2.83 -4.77
C GLU A 121 -17.54 2.15 -3.38
N GLY A 122 -16.93 0.97 -3.27
CA GLY A 122 -16.83 0.20 -2.03
C GLY A 122 -15.43 0.13 -1.38
N ILE A 123 -14.38 0.63 -2.05
CA ILE A 123 -13.00 0.50 -1.56
C ILE A 123 -12.56 1.79 -0.88
N SER A 124 -12.41 1.75 0.44
CA SER A 124 -11.83 2.86 1.20
C SER A 124 -10.32 2.98 0.94
N ILE A 125 -9.87 4.20 0.66
CA ILE A 125 -8.46 4.50 0.37
C ILE A 125 -7.96 5.60 1.30
N ILE A 126 -6.91 5.26 2.05
CA ILE A 126 -6.14 6.20 2.88
C ILE A 126 -4.77 6.37 2.23
N SER A 127 -4.32 7.61 2.05
CA SER A 127 -3.02 7.88 1.42
C SER A 127 -2.14 8.80 2.25
N PHE A 128 -0.85 8.51 2.26
CA PHE A 128 0.14 9.27 3.00
C PHE A 128 1.25 9.70 2.04
N ARG A 129 1.72 10.94 2.20
CA ARG A 129 2.93 11.44 1.52
C ARG A 129 4.04 11.74 2.51
N ALA A 130 5.30 11.66 2.08
CA ALA A 130 6.40 12.29 2.78
C ALA A 130 6.46 13.78 2.42
N ARG A 131 6.68 14.66 3.40
CA ARG A 131 6.89 16.10 3.16
C ARG A 131 8.19 16.38 2.41
N PHE A 132 9.21 15.55 2.62
CA PHE A 132 10.54 15.70 2.02
C PHE A 132 10.81 14.57 1.02
N ASP A 133 9.76 14.12 0.33
CA ASP A 133 9.84 13.04 -0.64
C ASP A 133 10.63 13.49 -1.89
N TRP A 134 11.89 13.07 -1.96
CA TRP A 134 12.77 13.32 -3.10
C TRP A 134 12.68 12.22 -4.18
N VAL A 135 11.72 11.30 -4.10
CA VAL A 135 11.47 10.29 -5.14
C VAL A 135 10.16 10.59 -5.87
N VAL A 136 9.12 10.95 -5.12
CA VAL A 136 7.77 11.23 -5.61
C VAL A 136 7.41 12.67 -5.23
N TRP A 137 8.03 13.62 -5.92
CA TRP A 137 8.03 15.04 -5.51
C TRP A 137 6.62 15.64 -5.47
N TRP A 138 5.75 15.22 -6.41
CA TRP A 138 4.37 15.69 -6.55
C TRP A 138 3.54 14.57 -7.20
N GLY A 139 3.07 13.62 -6.40
CA GLY A 139 2.36 12.45 -6.95
C GLY A 139 1.74 11.46 -5.96
N ALA A 140 1.86 11.72 -4.65
CA ALA A 140 1.57 10.75 -3.61
C ALA A 140 0.10 10.64 -3.20
N ARG A 141 -0.71 11.68 -3.41
CA ARG A 141 -2.14 11.60 -3.13
C ARG A 141 -2.81 10.75 -4.20
N HIS A 142 -3.48 9.69 -3.78
CA HIS A 142 -4.40 8.98 -4.65
C HIS A 142 -5.65 9.85 -4.91
N PRO A 143 -6.14 10.01 -6.15
CA PRO A 143 -7.23 10.94 -6.48
C PRO A 143 -8.52 10.71 -5.69
N TYR A 144 -8.80 9.45 -5.35
CA TYR A 144 -9.99 9.02 -4.62
C TYR A 144 -9.70 8.69 -3.15
N ALA A 145 -8.57 9.15 -2.60
CA ALA A 145 -8.31 8.96 -1.18
C ALA A 145 -9.32 9.77 -0.34
N GLU A 146 -10.04 9.05 0.52
CA GLU A 146 -10.97 9.59 1.52
C GLU A 146 -10.21 10.42 2.56
N HIS A 147 -9.02 9.95 2.92
CA HIS A 147 -8.09 10.67 3.78
C HIS A 147 -6.71 10.78 3.14
N HIS A 148 -6.11 11.97 3.26
CA HIS A 148 -4.74 12.20 2.81
C HIS A 148 -3.94 13.01 3.83
N GLU A 149 -2.79 12.48 4.25
CA GLU A 149 -1.93 13.15 5.22
C GLU A 149 -0.46 13.23 4.79
N ALA A 150 0.21 14.31 5.21
CA ALA A 150 1.62 14.54 4.94
C ALA A 150 2.47 14.28 6.20
N ILE A 151 3.28 13.22 6.17
CA ILE A 151 4.19 12.82 7.24
C ILE A 151 5.51 13.58 7.09
N SER A 152 6.00 14.16 8.18
CA SER A 152 7.26 14.93 8.20
C SER A 152 8.50 14.02 8.16
N CYS A 153 8.74 13.42 7.01
CA CYS A 153 9.86 12.53 6.71
C CYS A 153 10.23 12.58 5.22
N ASP A 154 11.36 11.97 4.85
CA ASP A 154 11.72 11.67 3.46
C ASP A 154 11.18 10.31 3.01
N HIS A 155 11.41 9.96 1.74
CA HIS A 155 10.86 8.74 1.13
C HIS A 155 11.32 7.45 1.81
N LEU A 156 12.55 7.38 2.30
CA LEU A 156 13.21 6.13 2.66
C LEU A 156 13.79 6.14 4.08
N LEU A 157 14.62 7.13 4.42
CA LEU A 157 15.33 7.18 5.70
C LEU A 157 14.34 7.34 6.86
N GLY A 158 13.31 8.18 6.68
CA GLY A 158 12.23 8.31 7.65
C GLY A 158 11.62 6.96 8.06
N PRO A 159 11.00 6.21 7.13
CA PRO A 159 10.47 4.88 7.42
C PRO A 159 11.53 3.87 7.87
N LEU A 160 12.79 3.97 7.44
CA LEU A 160 13.85 3.04 7.87
C LEU A 160 14.34 3.27 9.30
N PHE A 161 14.45 4.53 9.73
CA PHE A 161 15.15 4.90 10.97
C PHE A 161 14.25 5.50 12.05
N SER A 162 12.95 5.70 11.77
CA SER A 162 12.00 6.27 12.72
C SER A 162 10.73 5.43 12.80
N ASP A 163 10.23 5.22 14.01
CA ASP A 163 8.92 4.59 14.23
C ASP A 163 7.77 5.59 13.99
N LYS A 164 8.05 6.90 13.99
CA LYS A 164 7.01 7.95 13.87
C LYS A 164 6.13 7.81 12.62
N PRO A 165 6.65 7.55 11.41
CA PRO A 165 5.79 7.33 10.24
C PRO A 165 4.88 6.12 10.43
N ALA A 166 5.41 5.02 10.96
CA ALA A 166 4.65 3.79 11.19
C ALA A 166 3.54 3.98 12.23
N GLU A 167 3.84 4.63 13.35
CA GLU A 167 2.87 4.95 14.39
C GLU A 167 1.77 5.87 13.86
N LYS A 168 2.14 6.93 13.11
CA LYS A 168 1.17 7.85 12.56
C LYS A 168 0.22 7.18 11.55
N ILE A 169 0.76 6.33 10.69
CA ILE A 169 -0.05 5.59 9.72
C ILE A 169 -0.99 4.63 10.42
N ALA A 170 -0.51 3.87 11.41
CA ALA A 170 -1.34 2.93 12.14
C ALA A 170 -2.47 3.65 12.93
N GLU A 171 -2.16 4.78 13.57
CA GLU A 171 -3.15 5.62 14.27
C GLU A 171 -4.27 6.10 13.34
N VAL A 172 -3.91 6.66 12.20
CA VAL A 172 -4.86 7.26 11.24
C VAL A 172 -5.64 6.19 10.47
N SER A 173 -5.08 4.99 10.33
CA SER A 173 -5.72 3.92 9.55
C SER A 173 -6.67 3.05 10.36
N LYS A 174 -6.76 3.23 11.68
CA LYS A 174 -7.65 2.47 12.57
C LYS A 174 -9.11 2.74 12.25
#